data_AF-T0ZRM8-F1
#
_entry.id   AF-T0ZRM8-F1
#
_cell.length_a   1.000
_cell.length_b   1.000
_cell.length_c   1.000
_cell.angle_alpha   90.00
_cell.angle_beta   90.00
_cell.angle_gamma   90.00
#
_symmetry.space_group_name_H-M   'P 1'
#
loop_
_entity.id
_entity.type
_entity.pdbx_description
1 polymer ?
#
loop_
_entity_poly.entity_id
_entity_poly.type
_entity_poly.pdbx_seq_one_letter_code
_entity_poly.pdbx_strand_id
1 'polypeptide(L)'
;MPIAEVASSVGVSETSARASLERSIEKLRAARARRPQPIVDHARHADLNGAMAFAFARAGEFLGDAEIVGDARAAVDRILEGAYRPDRGVAHRLEPTGPSGFGLLDDQVQIARALTELAGVTAEPKYARRADEILSLV
;
A
#
# COMPACT_ATOMS: atom_id res chain seq x y z
N MET A 1 -10.27 7.41 -22.93
CA MET A 1 -11.45 7.85 -23.71
C MET A 1 -12.59 6.89 -23.46
N PRO A 2 -13.80 7.38 -23.17
CA PRO A 2 -15.02 6.57 -23.14
C PRO A 2 -15.25 5.80 -24.44
N ILE A 3 -15.79 4.58 -24.36
CA ILE A 3 -16.02 3.71 -25.54
C ILE A 3 -16.98 4.35 -26.56
N ALA A 4 -17.92 5.19 -26.11
CA ALA A 4 -18.85 5.91 -26.97
C ALA A 4 -18.14 6.89 -27.92
N GLU A 5 -17.12 7.61 -27.43
CA GLU A 5 -16.32 8.54 -28.24
C GLU A 5 -15.50 7.79 -29.29
N VAL A 6 -14.92 6.64 -28.90
CA VAL A 6 -14.17 5.78 -29.82
C VAL A 6 -15.09 5.19 -30.89
N ALA A 7 -16.28 4.73 -30.51
CA ALA A 7 -17.27 4.19 -31.44
C ALA A 7 -17.69 5.24 -32.50
N SER A 8 -17.91 6.48 -32.05
CA SER A 8 -18.23 7.61 -32.93
C SER A 8 -17.08 7.94 -33.90
N SER A 9 -15.83 7.97 -33.42
CA SER A 9 -14.68 8.34 -34.27
C SER A 9 -14.35 7.31 -35.35
N VAL A 10 -14.68 6.03 -35.12
CA VAL A 10 -14.49 4.93 -36.10
C VAL A 10 -15.78 4.54 -36.83
N GLY A 11 -16.88 5.27 -36.64
CA GLY A 11 -18.13 5.09 -37.39
C GLY A 11 -18.87 3.78 -37.10
N VAL A 12 -18.80 3.27 -35.87
CA VAL A 12 -19.52 2.04 -35.44
C VAL A 12 -20.44 2.33 -34.26
N SER A 13 -21.39 1.43 -33.99
CA SER A 13 -22.21 1.53 -32.78
C SER A 13 -21.40 1.22 -31.52
N GLU A 14 -21.77 1.81 -30.39
CA GLU A 14 -21.12 1.53 -29.10
C GLU A 14 -21.16 0.04 -28.75
N THR A 15 -22.29 -0.63 -29.00
CA THR A 15 -22.45 -2.07 -28.79
C THR A 15 -21.43 -2.88 -29.61
N SER A 16 -21.23 -2.52 -30.88
CA SER A 16 -20.25 -3.19 -31.75
C SER A 16 -18.82 -2.92 -31.29
N ALA A 17 -18.52 -1.67 -30.92
CA ALA A 17 -17.22 -1.29 -30.37
C ALA A 17 -16.90 -2.07 -29.08
N ARG A 18 -17.87 -2.20 -28.16
CA ARG A 18 -17.72 -2.94 -26.91
C ARG A 18 -17.48 -4.43 -27.16
N ALA A 19 -18.29 -5.05 -28.02
CA ALA A 19 -18.10 -6.46 -28.39
C ALA A 19 -16.74 -6.70 -29.08
N SER A 20 -16.27 -5.74 -29.90
CA SER A 20 -14.95 -5.82 -30.52
C SER A 20 -13.82 -5.68 -29.50
N LEU A 21 -13.95 -4.76 -28.55
CA LEU A 21 -12.99 -4.57 -27.47
C LEU A 21 -12.90 -5.80 -26.58
N GLU A 22 -14.03 -6.41 -26.19
CA GLU A 22 -14.06 -7.63 -25.38
C GLU A 22 -13.31 -8.79 -26.07
N ARG A 23 -13.61 -9.05 -27.35
CA ARG A 23 -12.89 -10.06 -28.15
C ARG A 23 -11.40 -9.75 -28.26
N SER A 24 -11.05 -8.47 -28.37
CA SER A 24 -9.65 -8.03 -28.47
C SER A 24 -8.91 -8.23 -27.14
N ILE A 25 -9.52 -7.86 -26.02
CA ILE A 25 -8.99 -8.10 -24.67
C ILE A 25 -8.80 -9.59 -24.42
N GLU A 26 -9.76 -10.43 -24.83
CA GLU A 26 -9.65 -11.88 -24.71
C GLU A 26 -8.42 -12.42 -25.48
N LYS A 27 -8.28 -12.05 -26.75
CA LYS A 27 -7.12 -12.42 -27.58
C LYS A 27 -5.80 -11.94 -26.98
N LEU A 28 -5.74 -10.70 -26.50
CA LEU A 28 -4.56 -10.12 -25.88
C LEU A 28 -4.22 -10.79 -24.54
N ARG A 29 -5.22 -11.15 -23.73
CA ARG A 29 -5.05 -11.91 -22.49
C ARG A 29 -4.53 -13.31 -22.78
N ALA A 30 -5.08 -14.02 -23.77
CA ALA A 30 -4.59 -15.33 -24.19
C ALA A 30 -3.13 -15.28 -24.68
N ALA A 31 -2.78 -14.26 -25.47
CA ALA A 31 -1.39 -14.04 -25.88
C ALA A 31 -0.48 -13.68 -24.70
N ARG A 32 -0.97 -12.88 -23.73
CA ARG A 32 -0.23 -12.57 -22.49
C ARG A 32 0.01 -13.80 -21.63
N ALA A 33 -0.97 -14.68 -21.50
CA ALA A 33 -0.88 -15.90 -20.68
C ALA A 33 0.20 -16.88 -21.16
N ARG A 34 0.60 -16.80 -22.45
CA ARG A 34 1.70 -17.61 -23.01
C ARG A 34 3.10 -17.11 -22.62
N ARG A 35 3.24 -15.89 -22.11
CA ARG A 35 4.52 -15.34 -21.66
C ARG A 35 4.74 -15.74 -20.20
N PRO A 36 5.99 -16.02 -19.78
CA PRO A 36 6.32 -16.09 -18.37
C PRO A 36 5.82 -14.82 -17.68
N GLN A 37 5.10 -14.98 -16.57
CA GLN A 37 4.65 -13.81 -15.80
C GLN A 37 5.88 -13.11 -15.23
N PRO A 38 5.91 -11.76 -15.24
CA PRO A 38 6.89 -11.02 -14.46
C PRO A 38 6.85 -11.49 -13.00
N ILE A 39 8.01 -11.51 -12.34
CA ILE A 39 8.08 -11.76 -10.90
C ILE A 39 7.25 -10.69 -10.20
N VAL A 40 6.33 -11.13 -9.34
CA VAL A 40 5.59 -10.24 -8.45
C VAL A 40 6.27 -10.29 -7.10
N ASP A 41 6.75 -9.15 -6.63
CA ASP A 41 7.20 -9.04 -5.26
C ASP A 41 5.98 -8.94 -4.34
N HIS A 42 5.89 -9.87 -3.40
CA HIS A 42 4.81 -9.93 -2.41
C HIS A 42 5.23 -9.36 -1.04
N ALA A 43 6.48 -8.91 -0.92
CA ALA A 43 7.01 -8.29 0.28
C ALA A 43 6.32 -6.94 0.51
N ARG A 44 5.95 -6.71 1.78
CA ARG A 44 5.58 -5.38 2.26
C ARG A 44 6.79 -4.80 2.96
N HIS A 45 7.27 -3.67 2.45
CA HIS A 45 8.46 -2.99 2.97
C HIS A 45 8.08 -2.00 4.07
N ALA A 46 8.75 -2.07 5.23
CA ALA A 46 8.40 -1.28 6.40
C ALA A 46 8.65 0.22 6.20
N ASP A 47 9.84 0.60 5.73
CA ASP A 47 10.18 1.96 5.32
C ASP A 47 9.13 2.61 4.38
N LEU A 48 8.79 1.94 3.28
CA LEU A 48 7.86 2.44 2.28
C LEU A 48 6.43 2.54 2.83
N ASN A 49 5.98 1.55 3.59
CA ASN A 49 4.65 1.59 4.20
C ASN A 49 4.58 2.67 5.29
N GLY A 50 5.64 2.87 6.07
CA GLY A 50 5.74 3.95 7.06
C GLY A 50 5.68 5.33 6.40
N ALA A 51 6.50 5.57 5.38
CA ALA A 51 6.50 6.84 4.66
C ALA A 51 5.14 7.14 3.99
N MET A 52 4.51 6.13 3.38
CA MET A 52 3.19 6.26 2.78
C MET A 52 2.12 6.55 3.84
N ALA A 53 2.09 5.78 4.94
CA ALA A 53 1.10 5.95 5.99
C ALA A 53 1.20 7.31 6.68
N PHE A 54 2.43 7.82 6.89
CA PHE A 54 2.63 9.20 7.35
C PHE A 54 1.98 10.22 6.41
N ALA A 55 2.23 10.10 5.10
CA ALA A 55 1.67 11.01 4.11
C ALA A 55 0.14 10.94 4.08
N PHE A 56 -0.42 9.73 4.18
CA PHE A 56 -1.86 9.51 4.17
C PHE A 56 -2.51 10.05 5.44
N ALA A 57 -1.95 9.80 6.63
CA ALA A 57 -2.46 10.35 7.88
C ALA A 57 -2.55 11.88 7.81
N ARG A 58 -1.50 12.56 7.33
CA ARG A 58 -1.50 14.02 7.14
C ARG A 58 -2.49 14.51 6.10
N ALA A 59 -2.55 13.83 4.95
CA ALA A 59 -3.46 14.21 3.88
C ALA A 59 -4.92 14.05 4.33
N GLY A 60 -5.24 12.94 5.00
CA GLY A 60 -6.56 12.67 5.53
C GLY A 60 -6.98 13.68 6.58
N GLU A 61 -6.09 14.07 7.50
CA GLU A 61 -6.37 15.15 8.47
C GLU A 61 -6.64 16.48 7.74
N PHE A 62 -5.75 16.87 6.82
CA PHE A 62 -5.86 18.15 6.11
C PHE A 62 -7.12 18.23 5.23
N LEU A 63 -7.51 17.13 4.60
CA LEU A 63 -8.66 17.05 3.71
C LEU A 63 -9.97 16.75 4.45
N GLY A 64 -9.91 16.39 5.74
CA GLY A 64 -11.08 15.93 6.50
C GLY A 64 -11.61 14.57 6.00
N ASP A 65 -10.74 13.73 5.44
CA ASP A 65 -11.09 12.44 4.86
C ASP A 65 -10.67 11.29 5.80
N ALA A 66 -11.68 10.74 6.50
CA ALA A 66 -11.48 9.65 7.44
C ALA A 66 -11.11 8.31 6.76
N GLU A 67 -11.44 8.11 5.48
CA GLU A 67 -11.08 6.88 4.76
C GLU A 67 -9.57 6.85 4.51
N ILE A 68 -8.99 7.99 4.11
CA ILE A 68 -7.53 8.12 3.92
C ILE A 68 -6.78 7.87 5.25
N VAL A 69 -7.28 8.38 6.38
CA VAL A 69 -6.72 8.07 7.70
C VAL A 69 -6.88 6.58 8.03
N GLY A 70 -8.02 5.98 7.65
CA GLY A 70 -8.27 4.54 7.76
C GLY A 70 -7.22 3.69 7.04
N ASP A 71 -6.88 4.07 5.80
CA ASP A 71 -5.86 3.39 5.01
C ASP A 71 -4.46 3.49 5.63
N ALA A 72 -4.11 4.66 6.17
CA ALA A 72 -2.84 4.85 6.89
C ALA A 72 -2.72 3.91 8.11
N ARG A 73 -3.81 3.78 8.88
CA ARG A 73 -3.88 2.87 10.04
C ARG A 73 -3.72 1.43 9.61
N ALA A 74 -4.47 1.00 8.60
CA ALA A 74 -4.44 -0.37 8.10
C ALA A 74 -3.03 -0.76 7.64
N ALA A 75 -2.32 0.14 6.96
CA ALA A 75 -0.94 -0.09 6.53
C ALA A 75 0.02 -0.30 7.71
N VAL A 76 -0.01 0.58 8.72
CA VAL A 76 0.89 0.48 9.88
C VAL A 76 0.54 -0.70 10.76
N ASP A 77 -0.74 -0.93 11.05
CA ASP A 77 -1.21 -2.05 11.87
C ASP A 77 -0.78 -3.39 11.23
N ARG A 78 -0.88 -3.50 9.90
CA ARG A 78 -0.43 -4.71 9.19
C ARG A 78 1.07 -4.97 9.33
N ILE A 79 1.91 -3.92 9.33
CA ILE A 79 3.35 -4.04 9.56
C ILE A 79 3.62 -4.41 11.02
N LEU A 80 2.96 -3.79 11.99
CA LEU A 80 3.13 -4.11 13.40
C LEU A 80 2.75 -5.55 13.73
N GLU A 81 1.66 -6.06 13.17
CA GLU A 81 1.22 -7.45 13.38
C GLU A 81 2.20 -8.48 12.81
N GLY A 82 2.80 -8.19 11.65
CA GLY A 82 3.64 -9.14 10.92
C GLY A 82 5.13 -9.03 11.20
N ALA A 83 5.65 -7.80 11.28
CA ALA A 83 7.07 -7.48 11.19
C ALA A 83 7.69 -6.88 12.44
N TYR A 84 6.91 -6.45 13.42
CA TYR A 84 7.45 -5.97 14.69
C TYR A 84 7.79 -7.11 15.65
N ARG A 85 8.92 -7.00 16.35
CA ARG A 85 9.32 -7.85 17.48
C ARG A 85 9.83 -6.96 18.61
N PRO A 86 9.36 -7.13 19.87
CA PRO A 86 9.74 -6.24 20.98
C PRO A 86 11.24 -6.10 21.21
N ASP A 87 12.01 -7.15 20.94
CA ASP A 87 13.46 -7.24 21.15
C ASP A 87 14.29 -6.86 19.91
N ARG A 88 13.65 -6.68 18.74
CA ARG A 88 14.36 -6.47 17.46
C ARG A 88 13.84 -5.31 16.62
N GLY A 89 12.76 -4.66 17.05
CA GLY A 89 12.10 -3.61 16.28
C GLY A 89 11.33 -4.17 15.09
N VAL A 90 11.27 -3.40 14.01
CA VAL A 90 10.54 -3.71 12.78
C VAL A 90 11.48 -4.32 11.75
N ALA A 91 11.10 -5.46 11.18
CA ALA A 91 11.79 -6.04 10.04
C ALA A 91 11.53 -5.24 8.75
N HIS A 92 12.55 -5.14 7.90
CA HIS A 92 12.49 -4.45 6.61
C HIS A 92 11.39 -5.01 5.70
N ARG A 93 11.29 -6.34 5.59
CA ARG A 93 10.29 -6.99 4.75
C ARG A 93 9.37 -7.87 5.57
N LEU A 94 8.08 -7.80 5.23
CA LEU A 94 7.07 -8.75 5.60
C LEU A 94 6.69 -9.58 4.36
N GLU A 95 7.17 -10.81 4.32
CA GLU A 95 6.93 -11.77 3.24
C GLU A 95 5.87 -12.81 3.67
N PRO A 96 5.29 -13.58 2.72
CA PRO A 96 4.41 -14.70 3.07
C PRO A 96 5.05 -15.75 3.99
N THR A 97 6.38 -15.87 3.93
CA THR A 97 7.21 -16.77 4.75
C THR A 97 7.50 -16.20 6.15
N GLY A 98 7.23 -14.91 6.38
CA GLY A 98 7.48 -14.23 7.64
C GLY A 98 8.32 -12.95 7.48
N PRO A 99 8.66 -12.29 8.60
CA PRO A 99 9.45 -11.07 8.57
C PRO A 99 10.95 -11.34 8.39
N SER A 100 11.62 -10.51 7.59
CA SER A 100 13.06 -10.62 7.30
C SER A 100 13.76 -9.25 7.26
N GLY A 101 15.05 -9.21 7.64
CA GLY A 101 15.89 -8.01 7.63
C GLY A 101 15.64 -7.06 8.80
N PHE A 102 15.98 -7.47 10.03
CA PHE A 102 15.91 -6.60 11.21
C PHE A 102 17.14 -5.69 11.34
N GLY A 103 16.99 -4.60 12.10
CA GLY A 103 18.12 -3.74 12.50
C GLY A 103 18.44 -2.59 11.55
N LEU A 104 17.62 -2.35 10.52
CA LEU A 104 17.75 -1.16 9.69
C LEU A 104 17.07 0.03 10.36
N LEU A 105 17.83 1.12 10.53
CA LEU A 105 17.36 2.33 11.19
C LEU A 105 16.20 3.00 10.43
N ASP A 106 16.25 3.03 9.10
CA ASP A 106 15.23 3.70 8.29
C ASP A 106 13.84 3.09 8.49
N ASP A 107 13.75 1.75 8.57
CA ASP A 107 12.49 1.06 8.86
C ASP A 107 11.92 1.46 10.22
N GLN A 108 12.78 1.58 11.24
CA GLN A 108 12.35 1.99 12.58
C GLN A 108 11.82 3.43 12.55
N VAL A 109 12.57 4.34 11.92
CA VAL A 109 12.27 5.76 11.87
C VAL A 109 10.98 6.02 11.10
N GLN A 110 10.81 5.41 9.93
CA GLN A 110 9.63 5.65 9.09
C GLN A 110 8.35 5.10 9.73
N ILE A 111 8.43 3.93 10.38
CA ILE A 111 7.28 3.38 11.11
C ILE A 111 6.98 4.21 12.35
N ALA A 112 7.99 4.57 13.15
CA ALA A 112 7.79 5.42 14.33
C ALA A 112 7.19 6.79 13.94
N ARG A 113 7.68 7.40 12.86
CA ARG A 113 7.15 8.65 12.32
C ARG A 113 5.68 8.54 11.93
N ALA A 114 5.29 7.48 11.23
CA ALA A 114 3.90 7.23 10.86
C ALA A 114 3.01 7.04 12.09
N LEU A 115 3.51 6.31 13.09
CA LEU A 115 2.82 6.08 14.37
C LEU A 115 2.62 7.38 15.15
N THR A 116 3.63 8.25 15.22
CA THR A 116 3.51 9.56 15.87
C THR A 116 2.45 10.42 15.20
N GLU A 117 2.42 10.45 13.86
CA GLU A 117 1.41 11.19 13.11
C GLU A 117 0.01 10.62 13.33
N LEU A 118 -0.14 9.29 13.24
CA LEU A 118 -1.41 8.61 13.53
C LEU A 118 -1.88 8.87 14.96
N ALA A 119 -0.98 8.92 15.94
CA ALA A 119 -1.34 9.25 17.32
C ALA A 119 -1.94 10.66 17.44
N GLY A 120 -1.41 11.63 16.69
CA GLY A 120 -1.95 12.99 16.62
C GLY A 120 -3.31 13.04 15.96
N VAL A 121 -3.42 12.49 14.75
CA VAL A 121 -4.64 12.56 13.91
C VAL A 121 -5.80 11.77 14.50
N THR A 122 -5.52 10.63 15.15
CA THR A 122 -6.58 9.73 15.66
C THR A 122 -6.84 9.87 17.16
N ALA A 123 -5.97 10.58 17.90
CA ALA A 123 -5.94 10.60 19.36
C ALA A 123 -5.84 9.21 20.02
N GLU A 124 -5.33 8.19 19.31
CA GLU A 124 -5.15 6.85 19.86
C GLU A 124 -3.75 6.67 20.48
N PRO A 125 -3.67 6.56 21.82
CA PRO A 125 -2.38 6.56 22.51
C PRO A 125 -1.55 5.29 22.27
N LYS A 126 -2.17 4.24 21.70
CA LYS A 126 -1.47 3.00 21.33
C LYS A 126 -0.37 3.26 20.30
N TYR A 127 -0.60 4.19 19.37
CA TYR A 127 0.37 4.49 18.32
C TYR A 127 1.59 5.23 18.89
N ALA A 128 1.38 6.21 19.76
CA ALA A 128 2.47 6.90 20.46
C ALA A 128 3.30 5.93 21.31
N ARG A 129 2.66 5.03 22.08
CA ARG A 129 3.37 4.01 22.86
C ARG A 129 4.21 3.09 21.98
N ARG A 130 3.68 2.64 20.85
CA ARG A 130 4.44 1.78 19.93
C ARG A 130 5.60 2.51 19.27
N ALA A 131 5.44 3.80 18.96
CA ALA A 131 6.54 4.62 18.46
C ALA A 131 7.68 4.71 19.48
N ASP A 132 7.34 4.96 20.75
CA ASP A 132 8.30 5.01 21.86
C ASP A 132 9.02 3.66 22.08
N GLU A 133 8.28 2.55 22.04
CA GLU A 133 8.84 1.19 22.12
C GLU A 133 9.84 0.92 20.98
N ILE A 134 9.54 1.36 19.75
CA ILE A 134 10.43 1.18 18.58
C ILE A 134 11.66 2.08 18.70
N LEU A 135 11.48 3.35 19.07
CA LEU A 135 12.57 4.32 19.17
C LEU A 135 13.51 4.05 20.34
N SER A 136 13.05 3.37 21.39
CA SER A 136 13.89 2.96 22.52
C SER A 136 14.88 1.84 22.17
N LEU A 137 14.77 1.24 20.98
CA LEU A 137 15.66 0.17 20.50
C LEU A 137 16.82 0.67 19.63
N VAL A 138 16.82 1.96 19.26
CA VAL A 138 17.81 2.56 18.32
C VAL A 138 18.73 3.57 18.99
#